data_AF-A0A177AZL5-F1
#
_entry.id   AF-A0A177AZL5-F1
#
_cell.length_a   1.000
_cell.length_b   1.000
_cell.length_c   1.000
_cell.angle_alpha   90.00
_cell.angle_beta   90.00
_cell.angle_gamma   90.00
#
_symmetry.space_group_name_H-M   'P 1'
#
loop_
_entity.id
_entity.type
_entity.pdbx_description
1 polymer ?
#
loop_
_entity_poly.entity_id
_entity_poly.type
_entity_poly.pdbx_seq_one_letter_code
_entity_poly.pdbx_strand_id
1 'polypeptide(L)'
;MGFFVSDLSVWLIVSVTTERMIVCMKPLSASRICTIRKAAITIMVLTLFCLSINAIIIQSVELIPINDYTLFESNIMHNDSTILKNFTLLKYNKNVKIVNYICYGTKNRLYLVETLWPWIDLCKYSIIPSIIVICLNIKIIHNLMYNNKNILKLKITGMIVKNKNIMEQTGDANVYKDNPDDKDSKKTQNVNLMGKKCRESSFHTISKIGKRIGQTTKRHKHTNKNVVSIRNRRLTVMLVSLSIIFIGTTTPLTIYLIVINMLSNEYLDTIKNNLFLVQRYETTVNVILSNHTSSYKLTTVIYTNVSQLLDS
;
A
#
# COMPACT_ATOMS: atom_id res chain seq x y z
N MET A 1 -0.92 -14.58 20.07
CA MET A 1 0.10 -14.06 19.12
C MET A 1 -0.43 -13.86 17.71
N GLY A 2 -1.20 -14.81 17.13
CA GLY A 2 -1.68 -14.71 15.74
C GLY A 2 -2.39 -13.39 15.39
N PHE A 3 -3.37 -12.95 16.20
CA PHE A 3 -4.13 -11.72 15.96
C PHE A 3 -3.24 -10.46 15.84
N PHE A 4 -2.23 -10.33 16.70
CA PHE A 4 -1.31 -9.20 16.66
C PHE A 4 -0.47 -9.17 15.37
N VAL A 5 0.04 -10.32 14.93
CA VAL A 5 0.84 -10.40 13.69
C VAL A 5 -0.04 -10.11 12.48
N SER A 6 -1.27 -10.63 12.45
CA SER A 6 -2.25 -10.34 11.41
C SER A 6 -2.57 -8.84 11.36
N ASP A 7 -2.81 -8.20 12.52
CA ASP A 7 -3.03 -6.76 12.61
C ASP A 7 -1.89 -5.97 12.01
N LEU A 8 -0.68 -6.25 12.50
CA LEU A 8 0.52 -5.54 12.10
C LEU A 8 0.72 -5.66 10.58
N SER A 9 0.48 -6.85 10.02
CA SER A 9 0.65 -7.10 8.58
C SER A 9 -0.26 -6.23 7.71
N VAL A 10 -1.53 -6.08 8.08
CA VAL A 10 -2.51 -5.28 7.33
C VAL A 10 -2.15 -3.80 7.37
N TRP A 11 -1.82 -3.30 8.56
CA TRP A 11 -1.45 -1.89 8.74
C TRP A 11 -0.08 -1.56 8.14
N LEU A 12 0.85 -2.53 8.08
CA LEU A 12 2.11 -2.37 7.33
C LEU A 12 1.87 -2.20 5.83
N ILE A 13 0.92 -2.93 5.23
CA ILE A 13 0.54 -2.76 3.81
C ILE A 13 0.03 -1.33 3.57
N VAL A 14 -0.83 -0.83 4.46
CA VAL A 14 -1.32 0.56 4.41
C VAL A 14 -0.17 1.57 4.51
N SER A 15 0.76 1.35 5.45
CA SER A 15 1.93 2.20 5.65
C SER A 15 2.84 2.24 4.41
N VAL A 16 3.17 1.08 3.84
CA VAL A 16 4.00 0.98 2.62
C VAL A 16 3.31 1.65 1.43
N THR A 17 1.99 1.49 1.28
CA THR A 17 1.23 2.16 0.23
C THR A 17 1.25 3.68 0.41
N THR A 18 1.16 4.16 1.65
CA THR A 18 1.25 5.59 1.99
C THR A 18 2.62 6.16 1.66
N GLU A 19 3.71 5.47 2.03
CA GLU A 19 5.07 5.85 1.66
C GLU A 19 5.21 6.01 0.15
N ARG A 20 4.67 5.05 -0.61
CA ARG A 20 4.72 5.04 -2.07
C ARG A 20 3.93 6.20 -2.68
N MET A 21 2.78 6.53 -2.11
CA MET A 21 2.04 7.74 -2.50
C MET A 21 2.90 9.00 -2.32
N ILE A 22 3.60 9.14 -1.20
CA ILE A 22 4.48 10.29 -0.92
C ILE A 22 5.62 10.35 -1.95
N VAL A 23 6.28 9.23 -2.23
CA VAL A 23 7.36 9.14 -3.22
C VAL A 23 6.88 9.53 -4.62
N CYS A 24 5.70 9.10 -5.02
CA CYS A 24 5.11 9.45 -6.32
C CYS A 24 4.72 10.93 -6.42
N MET A 25 4.16 11.51 -5.36
CA MET A 25 3.69 12.90 -5.37
C MET A 25 4.83 13.91 -5.24
N LYS A 26 5.86 13.61 -4.43
CA LYS A 26 6.95 14.55 -4.12
C LYS A 26 8.32 13.87 -4.22
N PRO A 27 8.78 13.49 -5.43
CA PRO A 27 10.01 12.73 -5.60
C PRO A 27 11.26 13.45 -5.05
N LEU A 28 11.29 14.78 -5.10
CA LEU A 28 12.42 15.58 -4.58
C LEU A 28 12.44 15.68 -3.05
N SER A 29 11.26 15.66 -2.41
CA SER A 29 11.15 15.71 -0.95
C SER A 29 11.13 14.32 -0.33
N ALA A 30 10.91 13.28 -1.12
CA ALA A 30 10.77 11.91 -0.66
C ALA A 30 11.97 11.45 0.17
N SER A 31 13.20 11.78 -0.24
CA SER A 31 14.42 11.43 0.51
C SER A 31 14.49 12.06 1.90
N ARG A 32 13.88 13.23 2.10
CA ARG A 32 13.82 13.93 3.40
C ARG A 32 12.64 13.43 4.26
N ILE A 33 11.56 13.00 3.61
CA ILE A 33 10.34 12.55 4.31
C ILE A 33 10.46 11.08 4.71
N CYS A 34 10.93 10.21 3.82
CA CYS A 34 11.00 8.76 4.00
C CYS A 34 12.41 8.37 4.48
N THR A 35 12.75 8.77 5.71
CA THR A 35 14.02 8.37 6.35
C THR A 35 13.83 7.10 7.17
N ILE A 36 14.87 6.26 7.28
CA ILE A 36 14.86 5.03 8.08
C ILE A 36 14.38 5.26 9.51
N ARG A 37 14.82 6.37 10.16
CA ARG A 37 14.39 6.72 11.52
C ARG A 37 12.88 6.94 11.62
N LYS A 38 12.30 7.65 10.64
CA LYS A 38 10.84 7.87 10.59
C LYS A 38 10.09 6.59 10.31
N ALA A 39 10.60 5.72 9.44
CA ALA A 39 10.00 4.41 9.19
C ALA A 39 9.98 3.56 10.49
N ALA A 40 11.08 3.53 11.23
CA ALA A 40 11.16 2.84 12.52
C ALA A 40 10.15 3.41 13.54
N ILE A 41 10.03 4.74 13.63
CA ILE A 41 9.02 5.40 14.49
C ILE A 41 7.61 5.01 14.06
N THR A 42 7.30 5.02 12.75
CA THR A 42 5.99 4.60 12.24
C THR A 42 5.67 3.16 12.63
N ILE A 43 6.62 2.23 12.45
CA ILE A 43 6.45 0.82 12.82
C ILE A 43 6.24 0.67 14.34
N MET A 44 6.99 1.41 15.15
CA MET A 44 6.85 1.41 16.60
C MET A 44 5.47 1.92 17.05
N VAL A 45 5.02 3.05 16.49
CA VAL A 45 3.69 3.61 16.79
C VAL A 45 2.59 2.65 16.38
N LEU A 46 2.70 2.05 15.20
CA LEU A 46 1.73 1.10 14.65
C LEU A 46 1.70 -0.20 15.46
N THR A 47 2.85 -0.66 15.95
CA THR A 47 2.97 -1.78 16.89
C THR A 47 2.29 -1.48 18.21
N LEU A 48 2.54 -0.32 18.81
CA LEU A 48 1.90 0.11 20.06
C LEU A 48 0.39 0.26 19.90
N PHE A 49 -0.06 0.78 18.77
CA PHE A 49 -1.49 0.86 18.43
C PHE A 49 -2.13 -0.53 18.35
N CYS A 50 -1.52 -1.46 17.62
CA CYS A 50 -2.00 -2.85 17.54
C CYS A 50 -2.00 -3.54 18.92
N LEU A 51 -0.96 -3.34 19.75
CA LEU A 51 -0.91 -3.89 21.11
C LEU A 51 -2.03 -3.30 21.98
N SER A 52 -2.30 -2.01 21.87
CA SER A 52 -3.36 -1.34 22.65
C SER A 52 -4.73 -1.89 22.32
N ILE A 53 -5.03 -2.10 21.03
CA ILE A 53 -6.30 -2.73 20.61
C ILE A 53 -6.39 -4.17 21.11
N ASN A 54 -5.32 -4.95 20.97
CA ASN A 54 -5.31 -6.34 21.42
C ASN A 54 -5.39 -6.47 22.96
N ALA A 55 -4.85 -5.51 23.70
CA ALA A 55 -4.96 -5.49 25.16
C ALA A 55 -6.43 -5.33 25.62
N ILE A 56 -7.23 -4.54 24.91
CA ILE A 56 -8.67 -4.38 25.19
C ILE A 56 -9.42 -5.72 25.02
N ILE A 57 -9.01 -6.52 24.04
CA ILE A 57 -9.57 -7.87 23.81
C ILE A 57 -9.21 -8.78 24.97
N ILE A 58 -7.93 -8.84 25.31
CA ILE A 58 -7.42 -9.69 26.39
C ILE A 58 -8.12 -9.37 27.70
N GLN A 59 -8.38 -8.08 27.96
CA GLN A 59 -9.13 -7.66 29.16
C GLN A 59 -10.61 -8.09 29.13
N SER A 60 -11.19 -8.29 27.95
CA SER A 60 -12.61 -8.63 27.81
C SER A 60 -12.88 -10.14 27.90
N VAL A 61 -11.84 -10.97 27.85
CA VAL A 61 -11.90 -12.43 27.93
C VAL A 61 -11.51 -12.89 29.33
N GLU A 62 -12.31 -13.80 29.91
CA GLU A 62 -12.03 -14.44 31.19
C GLU A 62 -11.79 -15.94 30.99
N LEU A 63 -10.89 -16.52 31.78
CA LEU A 63 -10.67 -17.97 31.82
C LEU A 63 -11.68 -18.60 32.77
N ILE A 64 -12.59 -19.39 32.22
CA ILE A 64 -13.60 -20.12 32.99
C ILE A 64 -13.12 -21.57 33.14
N PRO A 65 -12.97 -22.10 34.37
CA PRO A 65 -12.67 -23.51 34.58
C PRO A 65 -13.85 -24.37 34.15
N ILE A 66 -13.59 -25.39 33.35
CA ILE A 66 -14.57 -26.44 33.03
C ILE A 66 -14.44 -27.53 34.09
N ASN A 67 -15.52 -27.76 34.83
CA ASN A 67 -15.67 -28.92 35.70
C ASN A 67 -16.37 -30.03 34.91
N ASP A 68 -15.92 -31.29 35.07
CA ASP A 68 -16.43 -32.45 34.30
C ASP A 68 -17.96 -32.59 34.30
N TYR A 69 -18.65 -32.08 35.32
CA TYR A 69 -20.11 -32.17 35.43
C TYR A 69 -20.88 -31.40 34.36
N THR A 70 -20.36 -30.27 33.86
CA THR A 70 -21.06 -29.50 32.81
C THR A 70 -21.03 -30.18 31.45
N LEU A 71 -20.04 -31.04 31.21
CA LEU A 71 -19.90 -31.83 29.98
C LEU A 71 -20.86 -33.03 29.95
N PHE A 72 -21.32 -33.47 31.13
CA PHE A 72 -22.29 -34.56 31.28
C PHE A 72 -23.74 -34.07 31.12
N GLU A 73 -24.04 -32.84 31.56
CA GLU A 73 -25.39 -32.26 31.48
C GLU A 73 -25.84 -32.01 30.02
N SER A 74 -24.92 -31.68 29.10
CA SER A 74 -25.23 -31.52 27.66
C SER A 74 -25.51 -32.85 26.94
N ASN A 75 -25.06 -33.99 27.49
CA ASN A 75 -25.28 -35.32 26.89
C ASN A 75 -26.57 -36.00 27.39
N ILE A 76 -27.12 -35.59 28.54
CA ILE A 76 -28.29 -36.25 29.16
C ILE A 76 -29.63 -35.60 28.79
N MET A 77 -29.64 -34.35 28.30
CA MET A 77 -30.89 -33.68 27.94
C MET A 77 -31.64 -34.30 26.74
N HIS A 78 -31.11 -35.38 26.16
CA HIS A 78 -31.73 -36.08 25.04
C HIS A 78 -32.51 -37.36 25.42
N ASN A 79 -32.36 -37.91 26.63
CA ASN A 79 -33.09 -39.12 27.04
C ASN A 79 -33.59 -39.03 28.49
N ASP A 80 -34.91 -39.13 28.64
CA ASP A 80 -35.67 -39.47 29.85
C ASP A 80 -35.83 -38.44 30.99
N SER A 81 -37.10 -38.05 31.16
CA SER A 81 -37.64 -37.20 32.25
C SER A 81 -37.64 -37.85 33.64
N THR A 82 -37.21 -39.11 33.77
CA THR A 82 -37.21 -39.87 35.04
C THR A 82 -35.88 -39.83 35.80
N ILE A 83 -34.78 -39.36 35.19
CA ILE A 83 -33.43 -39.38 35.79
C ILE A 83 -33.14 -38.14 36.67
N LEU A 84 -33.95 -37.09 36.56
CA LEU A 84 -33.70 -35.79 37.22
C LEU A 84 -33.71 -35.84 38.75
N LYS A 85 -34.34 -36.84 39.38
CA LYS A 85 -34.42 -36.94 40.85
C LYS A 85 -33.16 -37.50 41.52
N ASN A 86 -32.32 -38.24 40.79
CA ASN A 86 -31.10 -38.83 41.35
C ASN A 86 -29.87 -37.92 41.26
N PHE A 87 -29.92 -36.87 40.42
CA PHE A 87 -28.79 -35.96 40.23
C PHE A 87 -28.57 -34.96 41.37
N THR A 88 -29.61 -34.67 42.16
CA THR A 88 -29.51 -33.81 43.34
C THR A 88 -28.58 -34.39 44.42
N LEU A 89 -28.27 -35.69 44.39
CA LEU A 89 -27.43 -36.36 45.39
C LEU A 89 -25.93 -36.37 45.05
N LEU A 90 -25.53 -36.09 43.80
CA LEU A 90 -24.11 -36.05 43.38
C LEU A 90 -23.44 -34.68 43.55
N LYS A 91 -24.19 -33.65 44.00
CA LYS A 91 -23.71 -32.26 44.12
C LYS A 91 -22.75 -32.02 45.29
N TYR A 92 -22.39 -33.05 46.06
CA TYR A 92 -21.63 -32.93 47.29
C TYR A 92 -20.40 -33.85 47.37
N ASN A 93 -19.65 -34.00 46.28
CA ASN A 93 -18.31 -34.58 46.35
C ASN A 93 -17.26 -33.48 46.07
N LYS A 94 -16.53 -33.09 47.12
CA LYS A 94 -15.66 -31.89 47.15
C LYS A 94 -14.30 -32.08 46.44
N ASN A 95 -14.08 -33.25 45.83
CA ASN A 95 -12.81 -33.64 45.19
C ASN A 95 -12.87 -33.56 43.66
N VAL A 96 -13.44 -32.47 43.14
CA VAL A 96 -13.57 -32.25 41.69
C VAL A 96 -12.24 -31.78 41.13
N LYS A 97 -11.64 -32.56 40.24
CA LYS A 97 -10.42 -32.16 39.54
C LYS A 97 -10.81 -31.25 38.37
N ILE A 98 -10.26 -30.04 38.33
CA ILE A 98 -10.41 -29.15 37.17
C ILE A 98 -9.64 -29.78 36.01
N VAL A 99 -10.35 -30.16 34.94
CA VAL A 99 -9.75 -30.87 33.80
C VAL A 99 -9.25 -29.88 32.74
N ASN A 100 -9.98 -28.80 32.48
CA ASN A 100 -9.66 -27.83 31.44
C ASN A 100 -10.14 -26.41 31.75
N TYR A 101 -9.61 -25.43 31.02
CA TYR A 101 -10.08 -24.04 31.02
C TYR A 101 -10.53 -23.65 29.61
N ILE A 102 -11.62 -22.89 29.50
CA ILE A 102 -12.00 -22.22 28.25
C ILE A 102 -11.92 -20.71 28.41
N CYS A 103 -11.51 -20.05 27.34
CA CYS A 103 -11.57 -18.60 27.22
C CYS A 103 -12.98 -18.23 26.75
N TYR A 104 -13.71 -17.47 27.56
CA TYR A 104 -15.05 -17.01 27.21
C TYR A 104 -15.26 -15.55 27.62
N GLY A 105 -16.25 -14.89 27.01
CA GLY A 105 -16.58 -13.51 27.35
C GLY A 105 -17.15 -13.41 28.78
N THR A 106 -16.74 -12.38 29.52
CA THR A 106 -17.37 -12.06 30.82
C THR A 106 -18.88 -11.82 30.63
N LYS A 107 -19.72 -12.21 31.61
CA LYS A 107 -21.20 -12.10 31.50
C LYS A 107 -21.67 -10.69 31.10
N ASN A 108 -21.03 -9.66 31.65
CA ASN A 108 -21.36 -8.25 31.37
C ASN A 108 -20.84 -7.75 30.00
N ARG A 109 -19.97 -8.52 29.33
CA ARG A 109 -19.39 -8.17 28.01
C ARG A 109 -19.70 -9.20 26.93
N LEU A 110 -20.62 -10.13 27.18
CA LEU A 110 -20.98 -11.18 26.24
C LEU A 110 -21.47 -10.61 24.90
N TYR A 111 -22.35 -9.61 24.96
CA TYR A 111 -22.83 -8.88 23.78
C TYR A 111 -21.68 -8.21 23.00
N LEU A 112 -20.68 -7.67 23.70
CA LEU A 112 -19.53 -7.03 23.06
C LEU A 112 -18.69 -8.06 22.30
N VAL A 113 -18.42 -9.21 22.91
CA VAL A 113 -17.58 -10.26 22.31
C VAL A 113 -18.31 -11.00 21.18
N GLU A 114 -19.58 -11.36 21.36
CA GLU A 114 -20.30 -12.20 20.38
C GLU A 114 -20.94 -11.38 19.26
N THR A 115 -21.45 -10.19 19.57
CA THR A 115 -22.16 -9.36 18.58
C THR A 115 -21.26 -8.29 17.98
N LEU A 116 -20.62 -7.45 18.79
CA LEU A 116 -19.88 -6.29 18.28
C LEU A 116 -18.50 -6.65 17.71
N TRP A 117 -17.78 -7.58 18.35
CA TRP A 117 -16.39 -7.88 18.01
C TRP A 117 -16.19 -8.31 16.55
N PRO A 118 -17.02 -9.21 15.97
CA PRO A 118 -16.85 -9.61 14.56
C PRO A 118 -16.97 -8.44 13.57
N TRP A 119 -17.81 -7.45 13.86
CA TRP A 119 -17.93 -6.24 13.03
C TRP A 119 -16.73 -5.32 13.18
N ILE A 120 -16.19 -5.20 14.39
CA ILE A 120 -14.95 -4.43 14.64
C ILE A 120 -13.80 -5.07 13.87
N ASP A 121 -13.66 -6.39 13.96
CA ASP A 121 -12.63 -7.14 13.22
C ASP A 121 -12.81 -6.98 11.71
N LEU A 122 -14.03 -7.11 11.17
CA LEU A 122 -14.31 -6.83 9.75
C LEU A 122 -13.84 -5.43 9.34
N CYS A 123 -14.25 -4.41 10.11
CA CYS A 123 -13.92 -3.02 9.80
C CYS A 123 -12.41 -2.80 9.82
N LYS A 124 -11.73 -3.34 10.84
CA LYS A 124 -10.31 -3.17 11.10
C LYS A 124 -9.43 -3.94 10.11
N TYR A 125 -9.79 -5.17 9.75
CA TYR A 125 -8.96 -6.03 8.89
C TYR A 125 -9.26 -5.86 7.40
N SER A 126 -10.51 -5.59 7.05
CA SER A 126 -10.93 -5.58 5.65
C SER A 126 -11.34 -4.19 5.20
N ILE A 127 -12.42 -3.63 5.76
CA ILE A 127 -13.08 -2.46 5.15
C ILE A 127 -12.18 -1.22 5.19
N ILE A 128 -11.69 -0.82 6.37
CA ILE A 128 -10.91 0.42 6.52
C ILE A 128 -9.58 0.34 5.74
N PRO A 129 -8.76 -0.72 5.90
CA PRO A 129 -7.52 -0.86 5.14
C PRO A 129 -7.75 -0.87 3.63
N SER A 130 -8.78 -1.58 3.16
CA SER A 130 -9.09 -1.66 1.73
C SER A 130 -9.49 -0.31 1.16
N ILE A 131 -10.36 0.44 1.84
CA ILE A 131 -10.74 1.80 1.41
C ILE A 131 -9.51 2.69 1.34
N ILE A 132 -8.66 2.70 2.38
CA ILE A 132 -7.45 3.53 2.40
C ILE A 132 -6.53 3.15 1.23
N VAL A 133 -6.24 1.86 1.05
CA VAL A 133 -5.36 1.37 -0.01
C VAL A 133 -5.91 1.69 -1.40
N ILE A 134 -7.21 1.51 -1.64
CA ILE A 134 -7.88 1.89 -2.90
C ILE A 134 -7.73 3.40 -3.15
N CYS A 135 -8.06 4.24 -2.16
CA CYS A 135 -7.95 5.69 -2.30
C CYS A 135 -6.50 6.14 -2.58
N LEU A 136 -5.52 5.55 -1.91
CA LEU A 136 -4.09 5.85 -2.15
C LEU A 136 -3.66 5.41 -3.56
N ASN A 137 -4.05 4.22 -4.00
CA ASN A 137 -3.73 3.72 -5.34
C ASN A 137 -4.36 4.57 -6.44
N ILE A 138 -5.62 5.01 -6.27
CA ILE A 138 -6.28 5.95 -7.20
C ILE A 138 -5.48 7.25 -7.30
N LYS A 139 -5.05 7.81 -6.15
CA LYS A 139 -4.22 9.02 -6.13
C LYS A 139 -2.88 8.82 -6.84
N ILE A 140 -2.23 7.67 -6.64
CA ILE A 140 -0.96 7.35 -7.31
C ILE A 140 -1.16 7.30 -8.83
N ILE A 141 -2.18 6.57 -9.31
CA ILE A 141 -2.48 6.43 -10.74
C ILE A 141 -2.79 7.81 -11.35
N HIS A 142 -3.63 8.60 -10.69
CA HIS A 142 -3.98 9.94 -11.16
C HIS A 142 -2.74 10.83 -11.30
N ASN A 143 -1.88 10.84 -10.29
CA ASN A 143 -0.64 11.62 -10.33
C ASN A 143 0.34 11.13 -11.40
N LEU A 144 0.45 9.81 -11.62
CA LEU A 144 1.26 9.25 -12.71
C LEU A 144 0.73 9.66 -14.08
N MET A 145 -0.59 9.61 -14.29
CA MET A 145 -1.21 10.03 -15.55
C MET A 145 -1.01 11.53 -15.79
N TYR A 146 -1.19 12.35 -14.76
CA TYR A 146 -0.96 13.79 -14.82
C TYR A 146 0.49 14.13 -15.20
N ASN A 147 1.46 13.48 -14.55
CA ASN A 147 2.88 13.69 -14.83
C ASN A 147 3.26 13.22 -16.24
N ASN A 148 2.72 12.09 -16.70
CA ASN A 148 2.95 11.61 -18.07
C ASN A 148 2.42 12.59 -19.12
N LYS A 149 1.24 13.18 -18.90
CA LYS A 149 0.70 14.23 -19.78
C LYS A 149 1.64 15.43 -19.86
N ASN A 150 2.19 15.89 -18.74
CA ASN A 150 3.13 17.01 -18.71
C ASN A 150 4.47 16.69 -19.40
N ILE A 151 5.00 15.48 -19.19
CA ILE A 151 6.22 15.02 -19.88
C ILE A 151 6.00 14.96 -21.40
N LEU A 152 4.84 14.48 -21.86
CA LEU A 152 4.51 14.44 -23.29
C LEU A 152 4.40 15.85 -23.88
N LYS A 153 3.74 16.78 -23.18
CA LYS A 153 3.69 18.20 -23.60
C LYS A 153 5.10 18.79 -23.76
N LEU A 154 5.98 18.59 -22.78
CA LEU A 154 7.35 19.09 -22.85
C LEU A 154 8.17 18.46 -23.99
N LYS A 155 7.97 17.15 -24.26
CA LYS A 155 8.62 16.49 -25.40
C LYS A 155 8.15 17.08 -26.73
N ILE A 156 6.85 17.31 -26.90
CA ILE A 156 6.28 17.90 -28.11
C ILE A 156 6.80 19.33 -28.31
N THR A 157 6.75 20.18 -27.28
CA THR A 157 7.28 21.54 -27.35
C THR A 157 8.79 21.54 -27.67
N GLY A 158 9.55 20.63 -27.08
CA GLY A 158 10.98 20.47 -27.38
C GLY A 158 11.26 20.07 -28.84
N MET A 159 10.45 19.19 -29.42
CA MET A 159 10.56 18.80 -30.83
C MET A 159 10.20 19.96 -31.77
N ILE A 160 9.16 20.73 -31.45
CA ILE A 160 8.75 21.91 -32.24
C ILE A 160 9.86 22.96 -32.26
N VAL A 161 10.45 23.28 -31.10
CA VAL A 161 11.56 24.24 -30.99
C VAL A 161 12.78 23.76 -31.78
N LYS A 162 13.11 22.46 -31.71
CA LYS A 162 14.23 21.89 -32.46
C LYS A 162 14.01 21.98 -33.98
N ASN A 163 12.80 21.70 -34.46
CA ASN A 163 12.48 21.79 -35.90
C ASN A 163 12.52 23.23 -36.41
N LYS A 164 12.05 24.20 -35.63
CA LYS A 164 12.11 25.62 -35.99
C LYS A 164 13.55 26.09 -36.24
N ASN A 165 14.49 25.69 -35.37
CA ASN A 165 15.90 26.04 -35.52
C ASN A 165 16.57 25.39 -36.75
N ILE A 166 16.09 24.22 -37.19
CA ILE A 166 16.60 23.58 -38.40
C ILE A 166 16.15 24.34 -39.64
N MET A 167 14.88 24.77 -39.68
CA MET A 167 14.33 25.55 -40.80
C MET A 167 15.06 26.89 -40.96
N GLU A 168 15.36 27.59 -39.87
CA GLU A 168 16.07 28.87 -39.88
C GLU A 168 17.52 28.72 -40.38
N GLN A 169 18.21 27.61 -40.08
CA GLN A 169 19.56 27.35 -40.59
C GLN A 169 19.61 26.96 -42.08
N THR A 170 18.53 26.40 -42.64
CA THR A 170 18.46 26.05 -44.06
C THR A 170 18.00 27.20 -44.96
N GLY A 171 17.45 28.28 -44.40
CA GLY A 171 16.89 29.41 -45.16
C GLY A 171 17.91 30.39 -45.75
N ASP A 172 19.10 30.51 -45.15
CA ASP A 172 20.07 31.57 -45.50
C ASP A 172 21.10 31.16 -46.57
N ALA A 173 21.03 29.95 -47.12
CA ALA A 173 22.07 29.45 -48.03
C ALA A 173 21.82 29.74 -49.53
N ASN A 174 20.67 30.31 -49.94
CA ASN A 174 20.33 30.41 -51.37
C ASN A 174 19.82 31.78 -51.87
N VAL A 175 19.97 32.87 -51.12
CA VAL A 175 19.63 34.22 -51.60
C VAL A 175 20.90 35.05 -51.83
N TYR A 176 21.71 34.59 -52.80
CA TYR A 176 22.61 35.45 -53.58
C TYR A 176 22.69 34.80 -54.98
N LYS A 177 21.65 35.03 -55.78
CA LYS A 177 21.80 35.03 -57.24
C LYS A 177 21.57 36.46 -57.68
N ASP A 178 22.64 36.99 -58.26
CA ASP A 178 22.78 38.31 -58.86
C ASP A 178 21.53 38.70 -59.66
N ASN A 179 21.04 39.90 -59.40
CA ASN A 179 20.43 40.71 -60.44
C ASN A 179 21.05 42.11 -60.36
N PRO A 180 21.69 42.58 -61.43
CA PRO A 180 22.23 43.93 -61.49
C PRO A 180 21.11 44.93 -61.81
N ASP A 181 21.44 46.20 -61.65
CA ASP A 181 20.67 47.38 -62.08
C ASP A 181 19.48 47.75 -61.21
N ASP A 182 19.70 48.66 -60.25
CA ASP A 182 19.11 49.99 -60.42
C ASP A 182 19.84 51.09 -59.63
N LYS A 183 19.87 52.26 -60.26
CA LYS A 183 20.57 53.48 -59.81
C LYS A 183 19.67 54.36 -58.94
N ASP A 184 20.37 55.19 -58.18
CA ASP A 184 19.96 56.54 -57.74
C ASP A 184 19.05 56.74 -56.50
N SER A 185 19.76 57.11 -55.43
CA SER A 185 19.54 58.36 -54.68
C SER A 185 18.54 58.38 -53.51
N LYS A 186 19.06 58.51 -52.28
CA LYS A 186 19.11 59.77 -51.49
C LYS A 186 19.39 59.52 -50.01
N LYS A 187 20.62 59.85 -49.62
CA LYS A 187 21.03 60.76 -48.53
C LYS A 187 20.04 60.97 -47.36
N THR A 188 20.37 60.48 -46.16
CA THR A 188 20.22 61.19 -44.86
C THR A 188 21.14 60.48 -43.83
N GLN A 189 22.33 61.02 -43.56
CA GLN A 189 22.70 61.75 -42.32
C GLN A 189 22.74 60.84 -41.07
N ASN A 190 23.86 60.21 -40.72
CA ASN A 190 25.11 60.76 -40.15
C ASN A 190 24.92 61.34 -38.73
N VAL A 191 25.09 60.51 -37.70
CA VAL A 191 25.61 60.91 -36.38
C VAL A 191 26.69 59.92 -35.97
N ASN A 192 27.87 60.51 -35.77
CA ASN A 192 29.16 59.93 -35.43
C ASN A 192 29.30 59.62 -33.93
N LEU A 193 30.16 58.63 -33.64
CA LEU A 193 31.17 58.53 -32.56
C LEU A 193 30.68 58.63 -31.09
N MET A 194 31.19 57.91 -30.10
CA MET A 194 32.54 57.41 -29.76
C MET A 194 32.30 56.14 -28.90
N GLY A 195 32.99 55.02 -29.08
CA GLY A 195 34.41 54.89 -28.74
C GLY A 195 34.56 53.90 -27.57
N LYS A 196 34.97 52.67 -27.88
CA LYS A 196 35.84 51.83 -27.02
C LYS A 196 36.33 50.64 -27.82
N LYS A 197 37.46 50.88 -28.49
CA LYS A 197 38.28 49.90 -29.19
C LYS A 197 39.22 49.28 -28.15
N CYS A 198 39.05 48.00 -27.84
CA CYS A 198 40.10 47.21 -27.17
C CYS A 198 39.93 45.71 -27.42
N ARG A 199 40.87 45.17 -28.23
CA ARG A 199 41.34 43.77 -28.30
C ARG A 199 40.30 42.68 -28.59
N GLU A 200 39.96 42.56 -29.87
CA GLU A 200 39.44 41.32 -30.47
C GLU A 200 40.42 40.81 -31.54
N SER A 201 41.38 39.95 -31.18
CA SER A 201 42.09 39.17 -32.21
C SER A 201 42.61 37.80 -31.76
N SER A 202 42.18 37.26 -30.62
CA SER A 202 42.57 35.89 -30.22
C SER A 202 41.49 35.04 -29.56
N PHE A 203 40.24 35.53 -29.47
CA PHE A 203 39.15 34.79 -28.81
C PHE A 203 38.32 33.88 -29.74
N HIS A 204 38.51 33.97 -31.06
CA HIS A 204 37.71 33.22 -32.02
C HIS A 204 38.06 31.72 -32.11
N THR A 205 39.25 31.33 -31.63
CA THR A 205 39.70 29.93 -31.62
C THR A 205 39.29 29.19 -30.34
N ILE A 206 39.16 29.89 -29.21
CA ILE A 206 38.78 29.29 -27.92
C ILE A 206 37.26 29.03 -27.82
N SER A 207 36.42 29.84 -28.48
CA SER A 207 34.95 29.63 -28.44
C SER A 207 34.48 28.37 -29.21
N LYS A 208 35.27 27.89 -30.19
CA LYS A 208 34.98 26.64 -30.91
C LYS A 208 35.30 25.39 -30.08
N ILE A 209 36.27 25.45 -29.15
CA ILE A 209 36.61 24.33 -28.26
C ILE A 209 35.59 24.21 -27.11
N GLY A 210 35.13 25.33 -26.54
CA GLY A 210 34.08 25.33 -25.51
C GLY A 210 32.73 24.76 -25.98
N LYS A 211 32.37 24.96 -27.26
CA LYS A 211 31.14 24.39 -27.84
C LYS A 211 31.18 22.87 -28.01
N ARG A 212 32.35 22.24 -28.17
CA ARG A 212 32.47 20.77 -28.25
C ARG A 212 32.45 20.09 -26.88
N ILE A 213 33.01 20.73 -25.84
CA ILE A 213 33.04 20.17 -24.48
C ILE A 213 31.67 20.28 -23.78
N GLY A 214 30.88 21.33 -24.08
CA GLY A 214 29.52 21.48 -23.53
C GLY A 214 28.44 20.55 -24.12
N GLN A 215 28.72 19.88 -25.24
CA GLN A 215 27.76 18.99 -25.91
C GLN A 215 27.83 17.54 -25.43
N THR A 216 28.99 17.07 -24.96
CA THR A 216 29.14 15.69 -24.46
C THR A 216 28.52 15.50 -23.07
N THR A 217 28.55 16.52 -22.20
CA THR A 217 27.93 16.47 -20.87
C THR A 217 26.40 16.61 -20.87
N LYS A 218 25.81 17.27 -21.87
CA LYS A 218 24.34 17.39 -21.97
C LYS A 218 23.65 16.11 -22.43
N ARG A 219 24.35 15.22 -23.16
CA ARG A 219 23.74 14.01 -23.74
C ARG A 219 23.51 12.90 -22.69
N HIS A 220 24.30 12.82 -21.63
CA HIS A 220 24.12 11.81 -20.57
C HIS A 220 23.01 12.10 -19.55
N LYS A 221 22.58 13.35 -19.39
CA LYS A 221 21.55 13.70 -18.38
C LYS A 221 20.13 13.26 -18.78
N HIS A 222 19.89 12.97 -20.06
CA HIS A 222 18.54 12.70 -20.57
C HIS A 222 18.13 11.22 -20.51
N THR A 223 19.08 10.28 -20.52
CA THR A 223 18.78 8.83 -20.45
C THR A 223 18.34 8.40 -19.05
N ASN A 224 18.88 9.02 -17.99
CA ASN A 224 18.63 8.61 -16.61
C ASN A 224 17.18 8.89 -16.14
N LYS A 225 16.51 9.93 -16.67
CA LYS A 225 15.12 10.26 -16.29
C LYS A 225 14.10 9.20 -16.73
N ASN A 226 14.33 8.55 -17.88
CA ASN A 226 13.41 7.52 -18.39
C ASN A 226 13.48 6.25 -17.53
N VAL A 227 14.68 5.88 -17.05
CA VAL A 227 14.88 4.69 -16.21
C VAL A 227 14.13 4.81 -14.87
N VAL A 228 14.21 5.97 -14.22
CA VAL A 228 13.50 6.24 -12.94
C VAL A 228 11.98 6.14 -13.12
N SER A 229 11.44 6.67 -14.23
CA SER A 229 10.01 6.60 -14.51
C SER A 229 9.50 5.18 -14.73
N ILE A 230 10.29 4.33 -15.40
CA ILE A 230 9.93 2.92 -15.67
C ILE A 230 9.92 2.13 -14.36
N ARG A 231 10.92 2.33 -13.50
CA ARG A 231 11.02 1.69 -12.19
C ARG A 231 9.81 2.01 -11.31
N ASN A 232 9.41 3.28 -11.26
CA ASN A 232 8.25 3.71 -10.47
C ASN A 232 6.93 3.10 -10.98
N ARG A 233 6.78 2.94 -12.31
CA ARG A 233 5.60 2.29 -12.89
C ARG A 233 5.52 0.82 -12.50
N ARG A 234 6.62 0.06 -12.58
CA ARG A 234 6.65 -1.35 -12.20
C ARG A 234 6.29 -1.56 -10.73
N LEU A 235 6.86 -0.75 -9.83
CA LEU A 235 6.53 -0.77 -8.40
C LEU A 235 5.07 -0.44 -8.13
N THR A 236 4.49 0.53 -8.85
CA THR A 236 3.07 0.89 -8.71
C THR A 236 2.16 -0.26 -9.14
N VAL A 237 2.45 -0.88 -10.29
CA VAL A 237 1.68 -2.04 -10.78
C VAL A 237 1.74 -3.18 -9.77
N MET A 238 2.92 -3.46 -9.22
CA MET A 238 3.08 -4.46 -8.16
C MET A 238 2.20 -4.16 -6.94
N LEU A 239 2.17 -2.91 -6.46
CA LEU A 239 1.37 -2.52 -5.28
C LEU A 239 -0.13 -2.61 -5.54
N VAL A 240 -0.58 -2.21 -6.72
CA VAL A 240 -1.98 -2.36 -7.13
C VAL A 240 -2.36 -3.84 -7.19
N SER A 241 -1.51 -4.69 -7.77
CA SER A 241 -1.72 -6.14 -7.78
C SER A 241 -1.79 -6.73 -6.36
N LEU A 242 -0.87 -6.34 -5.47
CA LEU A 242 -0.90 -6.76 -4.06
C LEU A 242 -2.20 -6.32 -3.36
N SER A 243 -2.70 -5.13 -3.68
CA SER A 243 -3.94 -4.61 -3.12
C SER A 243 -5.16 -5.40 -3.60
N ILE A 244 -5.20 -5.76 -4.89
CA ILE A 244 -6.27 -6.59 -5.46
C ILE A 244 -6.23 -7.99 -4.85
N ILE A 245 -5.05 -8.59 -4.71
CA ILE A 245 -4.89 -9.89 -4.06
C ILE A 245 -5.35 -9.82 -2.62
N PHE A 246 -4.93 -8.79 -1.88
CA PHE A 246 -5.34 -8.57 -0.49
C PHE A 246 -6.85 -8.47 -0.33
N ILE A 247 -7.52 -7.65 -1.14
CA ILE A 247 -8.98 -7.53 -1.14
C ILE A 247 -9.62 -8.87 -1.52
N GLY A 248 -9.12 -9.51 -2.58
CA GLY A 248 -9.65 -10.78 -3.08
C GLY A 248 -9.53 -11.93 -2.07
N THR A 249 -8.49 -11.96 -1.23
CA THR A 249 -8.30 -13.03 -0.24
C THR A 249 -8.96 -12.73 1.10
N THR A 250 -8.99 -11.46 1.53
CA THR A 250 -9.52 -11.10 2.86
C THR A 250 -11.02 -10.86 2.88
N THR A 251 -11.60 -10.32 1.80
CA THR A 251 -13.02 -9.94 1.79
C THR A 251 -13.95 -11.17 1.81
N PRO A 252 -13.78 -12.22 0.98
CA PRO A 252 -14.65 -13.39 1.01
C PRO A 252 -14.59 -14.11 2.35
N LEU A 253 -13.41 -14.18 2.95
CA LEU A 253 -13.18 -14.82 4.23
C LEU A 253 -13.87 -14.08 5.38
N THR A 254 -13.78 -12.76 5.42
CA THR A 254 -14.44 -11.94 6.45
C THR A 254 -15.96 -11.94 6.28
N ILE A 255 -16.47 -11.88 5.04
CA ILE A 255 -17.91 -12.04 4.75
C ILE A 255 -18.39 -13.41 5.23
N TYR A 256 -17.66 -14.49 4.93
CA TYR A 256 -18.01 -15.84 5.37
C TYR A 256 -18.14 -15.94 6.89
N LEU A 257 -17.20 -15.36 7.64
CA LEU A 257 -17.26 -15.32 9.11
C LEU A 257 -18.50 -14.58 9.63
N ILE A 258 -18.87 -13.45 9.00
CA ILE A 258 -20.05 -12.68 9.40
C ILE A 258 -21.32 -13.47 9.11
N VAL A 259 -21.42 -14.08 7.93
CA VAL A 259 -22.59 -14.88 7.55
C VAL A 259 -22.76 -16.04 8.53
N ILE A 260 -21.68 -16.74 8.88
CA ILE A 260 -21.73 -17.78 9.92
C ILE A 260 -22.18 -17.20 11.26
N ASN A 261 -21.66 -16.04 11.68
CA ASN A 261 -22.04 -15.44 12.95
C ASN A 261 -23.51 -15.01 12.97
N MET A 262 -24.02 -14.45 11.87
CA MET A 262 -25.42 -14.07 11.73
C MET A 262 -26.34 -15.28 11.74
N LEU A 263 -26.01 -16.32 10.98
CA LEU A 263 -26.77 -17.58 10.96
C LEU A 263 -26.73 -18.27 12.33
N SER A 264 -25.60 -18.23 13.03
CA SER A 264 -25.48 -18.77 14.38
C SER A 264 -26.40 -18.05 15.36
N ASN A 265 -26.50 -16.72 15.28
CA ASN A 265 -27.34 -15.94 16.20
C ASN A 265 -28.83 -16.22 16.03
N GLU A 266 -29.28 -16.52 14.81
CA GLU A 266 -30.68 -16.85 14.53
C GLU A 266 -31.06 -18.28 14.95
N TYR A 267 -30.09 -19.21 14.96
CA TYR A 267 -30.31 -20.63 15.28
C TYR A 267 -29.76 -21.07 16.66
N LEU A 268 -29.35 -20.12 17.51
CA LEU A 268 -28.58 -20.33 18.74
C LEU A 268 -29.24 -21.30 19.76
N ASP A 269 -30.57 -21.43 19.75
CA ASP A 269 -31.29 -22.33 20.65
C ASP A 269 -31.24 -23.80 20.21
N THR A 270 -31.12 -24.08 18.91
CA THR A 270 -31.09 -25.45 18.37
C THR A 270 -29.65 -25.98 18.22
N ILE A 271 -28.66 -25.08 18.19
CA ILE A 271 -27.31 -25.37 17.71
C ILE A 271 -26.25 -25.44 18.83
N LYS A 272 -26.53 -24.95 20.05
CA LYS A 272 -25.62 -25.04 21.20
C LYS A 272 -25.10 -26.46 21.50
N ASN A 273 -25.76 -27.51 20.99
CA ASN A 273 -25.35 -28.90 21.14
C ASN A 273 -24.41 -29.42 20.03
N ASN A 274 -24.15 -28.66 18.97
CA ASN A 274 -23.37 -29.16 17.84
C ASN A 274 -21.89 -28.75 17.93
N LEU A 275 -21.08 -29.68 18.46
CA LEU A 275 -19.61 -29.75 18.42
C LEU A 275 -19.02 -29.35 17.04
N PHE A 276 -19.81 -29.55 15.98
CA PHE A 276 -19.49 -29.23 14.59
C PHE A 276 -19.18 -27.75 14.33
N LEU A 277 -19.76 -26.80 15.06
CA LEU A 277 -19.49 -25.37 14.86
C LEU A 277 -18.14 -24.94 15.43
N VAL A 278 -17.76 -25.47 16.59
CA VAL A 278 -16.43 -25.24 17.19
C VAL A 278 -15.35 -25.76 16.24
N GLN A 279 -15.56 -26.94 15.66
CA GLN A 279 -14.65 -27.52 14.67
C GLN A 279 -14.61 -26.72 13.36
N ARG A 280 -15.73 -26.11 12.94
CA ARG A 280 -15.75 -25.19 11.78
C ARG A 280 -15.01 -23.88 12.05
N TYR A 281 -15.06 -23.37 13.27
CA TYR A 281 -14.31 -22.17 13.64
C TYR A 281 -12.80 -22.44 13.61
N GLU A 282 -12.34 -23.57 14.17
CA GLU A 282 -10.93 -23.98 14.10
C GLU A 282 -10.44 -24.17 12.67
N THR A 283 -11.21 -24.87 11.83
CA THR A 283 -10.83 -25.07 10.41
C THR A 283 -10.79 -23.76 9.65
N THR A 284 -11.73 -22.85 9.91
CA THR A 284 -11.72 -21.51 9.30
C THR A 284 -10.48 -20.74 9.75
N VAL A 285 -10.20 -20.67 11.06
CA VAL A 285 -8.99 -20.02 11.62
C VAL A 285 -7.71 -20.61 11.04
N ASN A 286 -7.63 -21.93 10.85
CA ASN A 286 -6.50 -22.59 10.21
C ASN A 286 -6.35 -22.21 8.73
N VAL A 287 -7.47 -22.03 8.00
CA VAL A 287 -7.46 -21.49 6.63
C VAL A 287 -6.99 -20.03 6.61
N ILE A 288 -7.41 -19.20 7.58
CA ILE A 288 -6.93 -17.81 7.73
C ILE A 288 -5.41 -17.81 7.92
N LEU A 289 -4.91 -18.59 8.88
CA LEU A 289 -3.49 -18.69 9.19
C LEU A 289 -2.68 -19.22 7.99
N SER A 290 -3.21 -20.21 7.28
CA SER A 290 -2.58 -20.76 6.06
C SER A 290 -2.55 -19.73 4.93
N ASN A 291 -3.63 -18.99 4.72
CA ASN A 291 -3.70 -17.93 3.72
C ASN A 291 -2.79 -16.74 4.05
N HIS A 292 -2.67 -16.37 5.33
CA HIS A 292 -1.71 -15.34 5.76
C HIS A 292 -0.27 -15.80 5.57
N THR A 293 0.04 -17.06 5.91
CA THR A 293 1.37 -17.64 5.69
C THR A 293 1.72 -17.69 4.19
N SER A 294 0.75 -18.05 3.35
CA SER A 294 0.88 -18.06 1.89
C SER A 294 1.02 -16.66 1.32
N SER A 295 0.26 -15.69 1.82
CA SER A 295 0.36 -14.28 1.43
C SER A 295 1.71 -13.68 1.82
N TYR A 296 2.25 -14.04 2.99
CA TYR A 296 3.58 -13.63 3.42
C TYR A 296 4.67 -14.22 2.52
N LYS A 297 4.59 -15.53 2.22
CA LYS A 297 5.50 -16.19 1.27
C LYS A 297 5.42 -15.55 -0.12
N LEU A 298 4.22 -15.30 -0.63
CA LEU A 298 4.01 -14.66 -1.93
C LEU A 298 4.58 -13.24 -1.94
N THR A 299 4.34 -12.47 -0.88
CA THR A 299 4.89 -11.11 -0.75
C THR A 299 6.42 -11.15 -0.70
N THR A 300 7.00 -12.12 0.02
CA THR A 300 8.45 -12.32 0.09
C THR A 300 9.02 -12.66 -1.28
N VAL A 301 8.40 -13.60 -2.01
CA VAL A 301 8.82 -13.99 -3.37
C VAL A 301 8.73 -12.81 -4.34
N ILE A 302 7.63 -12.06 -4.30
CA ILE A 302 7.47 -10.87 -5.13
C ILE A 302 8.56 -9.84 -4.75
N TYR A 303 8.83 -9.65 -3.46
CA TYR A 303 9.85 -8.71 -2.99
C TYR A 303 11.25 -9.13 -3.42
N THR A 304 11.63 -10.41 -3.28
CA THR A 304 12.94 -10.92 -3.71
C THR A 304 13.12 -10.80 -5.22
N ASN A 305 12.12 -11.17 -6.01
CA ASN A 305 12.18 -11.03 -7.46
C ASN A 305 12.31 -9.57 -7.88
N VAL A 306 11.66 -8.67 -7.15
CA VAL A 306 11.73 -7.22 -7.42
C VAL A 306 13.05 -6.62 -6.96
N SER A 307 13.62 -7.07 -5.85
CA SER A 307 14.97 -6.67 -5.41
C SER A 307 16.00 -7.06 -6.46
N GLN A 308 15.96 -8.31 -6.94
CA GLN A 308 16.84 -8.78 -8.00
C GLN A 308 16.70 -7.97 -9.30
N LEU A 309 15.47 -7.58 -9.66
CA LEU A 309 15.19 -6.71 -10.82
C LEU A 309 15.58 -5.23 -10.61
N LEU A 310 15.78 -4.78 -9.36
CA LEU A 310 16.22 -3.43 -9.05
C LEU A 310 17.74 -3.30 -9.09
N ASP A 311 18.45 -4.38 -8.77
CA ASP A 311 19.91 -4.47 -8.76
C ASP A 311 20.49 -4.76 -10.16
N SER A 312 19.69 -5.29 -11.09
CA SER A 312 20.02 -5.48 -12.52
C SER A 312 19.78 -4.22 -13.37
#